data_AF-A0A919P4J2-F1
#
_entry.id   AF-A0A919P4J2-F1
#
_cell.length_a   1.000
_cell.length_b   1.000
_cell.length_c   1.000
_cell.angle_alpha   90.00
_cell.angle_beta   90.00
_cell.angle_gamma   90.00
#
_symmetry.space_group_name_H-M   'P 1'
#
loop_
_entity.id
_entity.type
_entity.pdbx_description
1 polymer ?
#
loop_
_entity_poly.entity_id
_entity_poly.type
_entity_poly.pdbx_seq_one_letter_code
_entity_poly.pdbx_strand_id
1 'polypeptide(L)'
;MNPAELAPSDPAGRPSPVGGPPATGGAPDVPTQPEHSPQHHHATDEQPGPLLASGTAADVFALDDATVLRRYRSGRDAAPEAEILRHVVAHGFPAPAVLGVDGADIVLERLHGPTLLQALAAGEVSLPDGAAILADLHTRLHAVPAPELHAAQTDVPWPRVPGGPTVVHLDLHPGNVILSESHGPTVVDWSNARTGTAELDVALTALILAEVVVDAGGVYSQAARVLLAAFLGATDVDPTGAIADAAALRALDPSLVPGERDLVPEAAVLVEQLIDIARHPA
;
A
#
# COMPACT_ATOMS: atom_id res chain seq x y z
N MET A 1 17.23 -0.63 17.32
CA MET A 1 17.82 -1.96 17.01
C MET A 1 18.18 -1.97 15.53
N ASN A 2 19.33 -2.55 15.16
CA ASN A 2 19.95 -2.38 13.84
C ASN A 2 19.25 -3.26 12.76
N PRO A 3 18.94 -2.80 11.54
CA PRO A 3 18.12 -3.55 10.56
C PRO A 3 18.83 -4.68 9.79
N ALA A 4 20.03 -5.12 10.19
CA ALA A 4 20.89 -5.97 9.35
C ALA A 4 20.75 -7.50 9.54
N GLU A 5 19.69 -8.01 10.19
CA GLU A 5 19.58 -9.46 10.52
C GLU A 5 18.40 -10.23 9.89
N LEU A 6 17.77 -9.71 8.83
CA LEU A 6 16.72 -10.44 8.11
C LEU A 6 17.13 -10.73 6.65
N ALA A 7 18.02 -11.72 6.48
CA ALA A 7 18.25 -12.38 5.20
C ALA A 7 18.00 -13.89 5.36
N PRO A 8 17.01 -14.49 4.68
CA PRO A 8 16.88 -15.94 4.60
C PRO A 8 18.02 -16.55 3.77
N SER A 9 18.57 -17.67 4.25
CA SER A 9 19.61 -18.43 3.56
C SER A 9 19.02 -19.25 2.41
N ASP A 10 19.64 -19.16 1.24
CA ASP A 10 19.28 -19.83 -0.01
C ASP A 10 19.73 -21.31 -0.03
N PRO A 11 18.86 -22.29 -0.37
CA PRO A 11 19.29 -23.63 -0.75
C PRO A 11 18.96 -23.91 -2.21
N ALA A 12 19.67 -23.27 -3.14
CA ALA A 12 19.65 -23.67 -4.56
C ALA A 12 20.51 -24.92 -4.81
N GLY A 13 19.87 -26.10 -4.87
CA GLY A 13 20.39 -27.30 -5.50
C GLY A 13 20.08 -27.31 -7.00
N ARG A 14 21.11 -27.33 -7.85
CA ARG A 14 21.03 -27.34 -9.32
C ARG A 14 20.44 -28.63 -9.94
N PRO A 15 19.97 -28.58 -11.20
CA PRO A 15 19.08 -29.59 -11.80
C PRO A 15 19.80 -30.62 -12.71
N SER A 16 19.05 -31.61 -13.20
CA SER A 16 19.38 -32.37 -14.43
C SER A 16 18.13 -32.86 -15.17
N PRO A 17 18.22 -33.09 -16.51
CA PRO A 17 17.10 -33.01 -17.44
C PRO A 17 16.70 -34.36 -18.05
N VAL A 18 15.46 -34.47 -18.56
CA VAL A 18 15.09 -35.50 -19.54
C VAL A 18 14.06 -34.93 -20.52
N GLY A 19 14.36 -35.03 -21.83
CA GLY A 19 13.52 -34.56 -22.93
C GLY A 19 12.57 -35.62 -23.50
N GLY A 20 11.66 -35.17 -24.37
CA GLY A 20 10.78 -35.98 -25.23
C GLY A 20 9.87 -35.10 -26.10
N PRO A 21 9.42 -35.56 -27.28
CA PRO A 21 9.36 -34.77 -28.54
C PRO A 21 7.96 -34.19 -28.89
N PRO A 22 7.81 -33.41 -29.99
CA PRO A 22 6.64 -32.57 -30.23
C PRO A 22 5.59 -33.22 -31.17
N ALA A 23 4.33 -32.78 -31.05
CA ALA A 23 3.28 -33.04 -32.02
C ALA A 23 2.29 -31.86 -32.18
N THR A 24 2.37 -31.25 -33.36
CA THR A 24 1.33 -30.69 -34.25
C THR A 24 -0.11 -30.39 -33.75
N GLY A 25 -0.51 -29.11 -33.89
CA GLY A 25 -1.58 -28.64 -34.79
C GLY A 25 -3.06 -28.95 -34.49
N GLY A 26 -3.80 -27.93 -34.03
CA GLY A 26 -5.28 -27.85 -34.07
C GLY A 26 -5.78 -26.46 -33.63
N ALA A 27 -6.65 -25.84 -34.43
CA ALA A 27 -7.26 -24.52 -34.20
C ALA A 27 -8.55 -24.64 -33.31
N PRO A 28 -9.18 -23.53 -32.86
CA PRO A 28 -9.57 -23.34 -31.46
C PRO A 28 -10.97 -23.88 -31.13
N ASP A 29 -11.08 -24.56 -29.99
CA ASP A 29 -12.35 -24.82 -29.31
C ASP A 29 -12.53 -23.79 -28.19
N VAL A 30 -13.70 -23.14 -28.17
CA VAL A 30 -14.17 -22.25 -27.10
C VAL A 30 -14.57 -23.11 -25.90
N PRO A 31 -13.92 -22.99 -24.72
CA PRO A 31 -14.35 -23.74 -23.55
C PRO A 31 -15.42 -22.95 -22.80
N THR A 32 -16.65 -23.46 -22.85
CA THR A 32 -17.72 -23.17 -21.90
C THR A 32 -17.26 -23.49 -20.47
N GLN A 33 -17.61 -22.61 -19.53
CA GLN A 33 -17.28 -22.71 -18.10
C GLN A 33 -17.64 -24.08 -17.52
N PRO A 34 -16.75 -24.76 -16.77
CA PRO A 34 -17.16 -25.84 -15.90
C PRO A 34 -17.91 -25.23 -14.71
N GLU A 35 -19.16 -25.64 -14.51
CA GLU A 35 -19.88 -25.37 -13.27
C GLU A 35 -19.08 -26.00 -12.11
N HIS A 36 -18.51 -25.14 -11.26
CA HIS A 36 -17.98 -25.54 -9.96
C HIS A 36 -18.90 -24.95 -8.90
N SER A 37 -19.68 -25.83 -8.28
CA SER A 37 -20.40 -25.52 -7.06
C SER A 37 -19.38 -25.06 -6.00
N PRO A 38 -19.59 -23.94 -5.29
CA PRO A 38 -18.69 -23.53 -4.24
C PRO A 38 -18.81 -24.54 -3.09
N GLN A 39 -17.76 -25.35 -2.91
CA GLN A 39 -17.58 -26.07 -1.66
C GLN A 39 -17.24 -25.01 -0.62
N HIS A 40 -18.21 -24.74 0.26
CA HIS A 40 -18.00 -23.97 1.47
C HIS A 40 -16.97 -24.71 2.33
N HIS A 41 -15.70 -24.32 2.23
CA HIS A 41 -14.71 -24.67 3.22
C HIS A 41 -15.08 -23.93 4.50
N HIS A 42 -15.67 -24.66 5.43
CA HIS A 42 -15.90 -24.22 6.78
C HIS A 42 -14.52 -23.98 7.41
N ALA A 43 -14.16 -22.73 7.65
CA ALA A 43 -12.91 -22.35 8.27
C ALA A 43 -12.93 -22.78 9.76
N THR A 44 -12.50 -24.01 10.03
CA THR A 44 -12.20 -24.48 11.37
C THR A 44 -10.70 -24.62 11.54
N ASP A 45 -10.11 -23.74 12.34
CA ASP A 45 -8.90 -23.92 13.17
C ASP A 45 -7.61 -24.48 12.54
N GLU A 46 -7.50 -24.57 11.21
CA GLU A 46 -6.20 -24.74 10.56
C GLU A 46 -5.44 -23.41 10.61
N GLN A 47 -4.21 -23.45 11.12
CA GLN A 47 -3.31 -22.31 11.02
C GLN A 47 -3.25 -21.90 9.55
N PRO A 48 -3.55 -20.63 9.22
CA PRO A 48 -3.31 -20.14 7.87
C PRO A 48 -1.83 -20.40 7.54
N GLY A 49 -1.51 -20.64 6.26
CA GLY A 49 -0.18 -21.06 5.82
C GLY A 49 0.95 -20.10 6.25
N PRO A 50 2.18 -20.24 5.73
CA PRO A 50 3.33 -19.53 6.28
C PRO A 50 3.09 -18.01 6.36
N LEU A 51 3.43 -17.42 7.51
CA LEU A 51 3.34 -15.98 7.74
C LEU A 51 4.33 -15.27 6.79
N LEU A 52 3.80 -14.41 5.93
CA LEU A 52 4.57 -13.64 4.96
C LEU A 52 5.00 -12.29 5.53
N ALA A 53 4.09 -11.62 6.23
CA ALA A 53 4.32 -10.32 6.84
C ALA A 53 3.47 -10.15 8.10
N SER A 54 3.98 -9.41 9.08
CA SER A 54 3.24 -9.01 10.27
C SER A 54 3.36 -7.49 10.42
N GLY A 55 2.26 -6.78 10.19
CA GLY A 55 2.16 -5.34 10.41
C GLY A 55 1.78 -5.00 11.86
N THR A 56 1.39 -3.76 12.12
CA THR A 56 0.94 -3.29 13.47
C THR A 56 -0.49 -3.73 13.81
N ALA A 57 -1.37 -3.85 12.81
CA ALA A 57 -2.77 -4.21 13.01
C ALA A 57 -3.13 -5.63 12.54
N ALA A 58 -2.44 -6.12 11.50
CA ALA A 58 -2.80 -7.34 10.82
C ALA A 58 -1.59 -8.21 10.48
N ASP A 59 -1.82 -9.52 10.42
CA ASP A 59 -0.90 -10.52 9.92
C ASP A 59 -1.32 -10.93 8.51
N VAL A 60 -0.34 -11.25 7.66
CA VAL A 60 -0.55 -11.70 6.28
C VAL A 60 0.08 -13.07 6.11
N PHE A 61 -0.74 -14.04 5.71
CA PHE A 61 -0.36 -15.45 5.54
C PHE A 61 -0.48 -15.85 4.07
N ALA A 62 0.45 -16.66 3.57
CA ALA A 62 0.25 -17.32 2.29
C ALA A 62 -0.80 -18.41 2.42
N LEU A 63 -1.82 -18.37 1.56
CA LEU A 63 -2.72 -19.52 1.39
C LEU A 63 -2.19 -20.44 0.29
N ASP A 64 -1.76 -19.85 -0.82
CA ASP A 64 -1.10 -20.51 -1.94
C ASP A 64 -0.23 -19.51 -2.74
N ASP A 65 0.13 -19.88 -3.98
CA ASP A 65 0.93 -19.03 -4.88
C ASP A 65 0.17 -17.83 -5.45
N ALA A 66 -1.17 -17.84 -5.40
CA ALA A 66 -2.03 -16.83 -5.99
C ALA A 66 -2.79 -15.98 -4.95
N THR A 67 -2.87 -16.44 -3.70
CA THR A 67 -3.71 -15.81 -2.66
C THR A 67 -3.02 -15.70 -1.31
N VAL A 68 -3.37 -14.62 -0.59
CA VAL A 68 -2.97 -14.38 0.79
C VAL A 68 -4.18 -14.12 1.67
N LEU A 69 -4.07 -14.48 2.95
CA LEU A 69 -5.01 -14.12 4.00
C LEU A 69 -4.44 -12.95 4.79
N ARG A 70 -5.14 -11.81 4.81
CA ARG A 70 -4.91 -10.72 5.76
C ARG A 70 -5.87 -10.88 6.95
N ARG A 71 -5.35 -10.97 8.16
CA ARG A 71 -6.13 -11.14 9.40
C ARG A 71 -5.85 -10.02 10.40
N TYR A 72 -6.89 -9.31 10.83
CA TYR A 72 -6.78 -8.32 11.89
C TYR A 72 -6.67 -8.95 13.27
N ARG A 73 -5.56 -8.68 14.00
CA ARG A 73 -5.31 -9.26 15.33
C ARG A 73 -6.31 -8.82 16.40
N SER A 74 -6.88 -7.63 16.24
CA SER A 74 -7.93 -7.12 17.14
C SER A 74 -9.28 -7.81 16.95
N GLY A 75 -9.45 -8.59 15.88
CA GLY A 75 -10.73 -9.16 15.50
C GLY A 75 -11.71 -8.14 14.89
N ARG A 76 -11.25 -6.93 14.54
CA ARG A 76 -12.11 -5.92 13.90
C ARG A 76 -12.63 -6.42 12.55
N ASP A 77 -13.83 -5.98 12.19
CA ASP A 77 -14.43 -6.30 10.91
C ASP A 77 -13.59 -5.74 9.75
N ALA A 78 -13.34 -6.62 8.78
CA ALA A 78 -12.53 -6.35 7.60
C ALA A 78 -13.40 -5.97 6.38
N ALA A 79 -14.73 -6.08 6.48
CA ALA A 79 -15.66 -5.70 5.43
C ALA A 79 -15.51 -4.24 4.93
N PRO A 80 -15.27 -3.22 5.78
CA PRO A 80 -15.07 -1.84 5.30
C PRO A 80 -13.86 -1.68 4.37
N GLU A 81 -12.74 -2.32 4.70
CA GLU A 81 -11.53 -2.28 3.83
C GLU A 81 -11.82 -3.00 2.50
N ALA A 82 -12.44 -4.17 2.58
CA ALA A 82 -12.77 -4.95 1.40
C ALA A 82 -13.77 -4.25 0.47
N GLU A 83 -14.71 -3.45 1.00
CA GLU A 83 -15.63 -2.63 0.21
C GLU A 83 -14.87 -1.59 -0.61
N ILE A 84 -13.91 -0.89 0.00
CA ILE A 84 -13.05 0.10 -0.68
C ILE A 84 -12.18 -0.58 -1.74
N LEU A 85 -11.51 -1.68 -1.39
CA LEU A 85 -10.68 -2.45 -2.33
C LEU A 85 -11.46 -2.89 -3.57
N ARG A 86 -12.65 -3.49 -3.38
CA ARG A 86 -13.50 -3.87 -4.51
C ARG A 86 -13.91 -2.66 -5.35
N HIS A 87 -14.23 -1.54 -4.72
CA HIS A 87 -14.60 -0.31 -5.41
C HIS A 87 -13.48 0.23 -6.29
N VAL A 88 -12.27 0.39 -5.75
CA VAL A 88 -11.13 0.93 -6.51
C VAL A 88 -10.69 -0.02 -7.63
N VAL A 89 -10.69 -1.33 -7.39
CA VAL A 89 -10.39 -2.35 -8.42
C VAL A 89 -11.43 -2.31 -9.55
N ALA A 90 -12.72 -2.18 -9.21
CA ALA A 90 -13.78 -2.05 -10.21
C ALA A 90 -13.64 -0.80 -11.10
N HIS A 91 -12.94 0.23 -10.61
CA HIS A 91 -12.59 1.44 -11.37
C HIS A 91 -11.22 1.37 -12.06
N GLY A 92 -10.55 0.21 -12.04
CA GLY A 92 -9.26 0.00 -12.70
C GLY A 92 -8.06 0.58 -11.95
N PHE A 93 -8.22 0.93 -10.67
CA PHE A 93 -7.09 1.29 -9.82
C PHE A 93 -6.25 0.04 -9.48
N PRO A 94 -4.91 0.12 -9.46
CA PRO A 94 -4.06 -1.03 -9.21
C PRO A 94 -4.00 -1.31 -7.70
N ALA A 95 -4.83 -2.25 -7.27
CA ALA A 95 -4.91 -2.77 -5.90
C ALA A 95 -5.16 -4.29 -5.95
N PRO A 96 -4.83 -5.06 -4.89
CA PRO A 96 -5.05 -6.50 -4.89
C PRO A 96 -6.55 -6.83 -4.95
N ALA A 97 -6.93 -7.79 -5.80
CA ALA A 97 -8.32 -8.23 -5.88
C ALA A 97 -8.77 -8.90 -4.57
N VAL A 98 -9.99 -8.61 -4.14
CA VAL A 98 -10.62 -9.26 -2.97
C VAL A 98 -11.35 -10.52 -3.42
N LEU A 99 -10.93 -11.68 -2.92
CA LEU A 99 -11.55 -12.98 -3.23
C LEU A 99 -12.56 -13.41 -2.17
N GLY A 100 -12.39 -12.97 -0.92
CA GLY A 100 -13.27 -13.36 0.19
C GLY A 100 -13.09 -12.47 1.41
N VAL A 101 -14.12 -12.39 2.24
CA VAL A 101 -14.11 -11.71 3.53
C VAL A 101 -14.89 -12.54 4.53
N ASP A 102 -14.33 -12.75 5.72
CA ASP A 102 -15.02 -13.42 6.82
C ASP A 102 -14.59 -12.80 8.16
N GLY A 103 -15.45 -11.97 8.75
CA GLY A 103 -15.13 -11.26 9.99
C GLY A 103 -13.85 -10.42 9.88
N ALA A 104 -12.81 -10.85 10.60
CA ALA A 104 -11.51 -10.16 10.67
C ALA A 104 -10.55 -10.50 9.51
N ASP A 105 -10.98 -11.39 8.63
CA ASP A 105 -10.16 -11.95 7.56
C ASP A 105 -10.56 -11.39 6.18
N ILE A 106 -9.55 -11.08 5.37
CA ILE A 106 -9.69 -10.77 3.94
C ILE A 106 -8.78 -11.71 3.16
N VAL A 107 -9.35 -12.42 2.20
CA VAL A 107 -8.57 -13.18 1.21
C VAL A 107 -8.32 -12.28 0.00
N LEU A 108 -7.05 -12.04 -0.30
CA LEU A 108 -6.58 -11.12 -1.33
C LEU A 108 -5.74 -11.84 -2.37
N GLU A 109 -5.70 -11.27 -3.58
CA GLU A 109 -4.71 -11.63 -4.58
C GLU A 109 -3.30 -11.45 -4.00
N ARG A 110 -2.44 -12.44 -4.24
CA ARG A 110 -1.04 -12.37 -3.90
C ARG A 110 -0.26 -11.64 -4.99
N LEU A 111 0.34 -10.52 -4.61
CA LEU A 111 1.24 -9.76 -5.48
C LEU A 111 2.67 -10.25 -5.29
N HIS A 112 3.40 -10.39 -6.40
CA HIS A 112 4.81 -10.82 -6.43
C HIS A 112 5.67 -9.69 -6.98
N GLY A 113 6.76 -9.39 -6.29
CA GLY A 113 7.70 -8.32 -6.64
C GLY A 113 8.22 -7.58 -5.41
N PRO A 114 9.28 -6.75 -5.56
CA PRO A 114 9.77 -5.91 -4.48
C PRO A 114 8.79 -4.75 -4.21
N THR A 115 8.86 -4.18 -3.03
CA THR A 115 8.23 -2.87 -2.78
C THR A 115 8.99 -1.77 -3.51
N LEU A 116 8.33 -0.65 -3.81
CA LEU A 116 8.98 0.53 -4.38
C LEU A 116 10.10 1.03 -3.45
N LEU A 117 9.92 0.93 -2.13
CA LEU A 117 10.97 1.24 -1.16
C LEU A 117 12.20 0.35 -1.32
N GLN A 118 12.01 -0.96 -1.50
CA GLN A 118 13.12 -1.90 -1.72
C GLN A 118 13.85 -1.59 -3.04
N ALA A 119 13.11 -1.32 -4.12
CA ALA A 119 13.69 -0.97 -5.41
C ALA A 119 14.46 0.36 -5.38
N LEU A 120 13.93 1.38 -4.67
CA LEU A 120 14.63 2.65 -4.44
C LEU A 120 15.92 2.44 -3.62
N ALA A 121 15.87 1.63 -2.57
CA ALA A 121 17.03 1.33 -1.73
C ALA A 121 18.11 0.54 -2.49
N ALA A 122 17.70 -0.35 -3.41
CA ALA A 122 18.59 -1.09 -4.29
C ALA A 122 19.12 -0.26 -5.47
N GLY A 123 18.56 0.94 -5.71
CA GLY A 123 18.90 1.78 -6.86
C GLY A 123 18.38 1.25 -8.20
N GLU A 124 17.42 0.32 -8.17
CA GLU A 124 16.77 -0.24 -9.36
C GLU A 124 15.73 0.74 -9.93
N VAL A 125 15.15 1.57 -9.07
CA VAL A 125 14.30 2.71 -9.43
C VAL A 125 14.98 3.99 -8.96
N SER A 126 15.01 5.02 -9.81
CA SER A 126 15.57 6.32 -9.42
C SER A 126 14.60 7.08 -8.50
N LEU A 127 15.11 7.99 -7.66
CA LEU A 127 14.25 8.80 -6.78
C LEU A 127 13.20 9.63 -7.55
N PRO A 128 13.54 10.29 -8.68
CA PRO A 128 12.54 10.97 -9.52
C PRO A 128 11.47 10.02 -10.08
N ASP A 129 11.84 8.82 -10.54
CA ASP A 129 10.87 7.85 -11.06
C ASP A 129 9.97 7.31 -9.95
N GLY A 130 10.52 7.07 -8.75
CA GLY A 130 9.73 6.70 -7.58
C GLY A 130 8.73 7.79 -7.18
N ALA A 131 9.14 9.05 -7.20
CA ALA A 131 8.24 10.18 -6.97
C ALA A 131 7.13 10.26 -8.04
N ALA A 132 7.46 10.05 -9.32
CA ALA A 132 6.49 10.03 -10.40
C ALA A 132 5.49 8.88 -10.26
N ILE A 133 5.93 7.69 -9.81
CA ILE A 133 5.04 6.56 -9.50
C ILE A 133 4.05 6.93 -8.40
N LEU A 134 4.51 7.53 -7.29
CA LEU A 134 3.62 7.95 -6.20
C LEU A 134 2.60 9.00 -6.68
N ALA A 135 3.06 9.99 -7.45
CA ALA A 135 2.19 11.03 -7.99
C ALA A 135 1.13 10.47 -8.97
N ASP A 136 1.51 9.56 -9.88
CA ASP A 136 0.56 8.89 -10.78
C ASP A 136 -0.47 8.07 -10.00
N LEU A 137 -0.04 7.34 -8.98
CA LEU A 137 -0.94 6.57 -8.13
C LEU A 137 -1.94 7.47 -7.39
N HIS A 138 -1.51 8.62 -6.86
CA HIS A 138 -2.45 9.60 -6.29
C HIS A 138 -3.42 10.13 -7.34
N THR A 139 -2.93 10.58 -8.50
CA THR A 139 -3.79 11.09 -9.59
C THR A 139 -4.86 10.07 -9.98
N ARG A 140 -4.47 8.81 -10.14
CA ARG A 140 -5.39 7.72 -10.50
C ARG A 140 -6.37 7.39 -9.38
N LEU A 141 -5.91 7.38 -8.12
CA LEU A 141 -6.77 7.11 -6.97
C LEU A 141 -7.81 8.23 -6.80
N HIS A 142 -7.36 9.48 -6.93
CA HIS A 142 -8.20 10.64 -6.72
C HIS A 142 -9.24 10.84 -7.83
N ALA A 143 -9.01 10.24 -9.01
CA ALA A 143 -9.99 10.15 -10.08
C ALA A 143 -11.12 9.13 -9.81
N VAL A 144 -10.97 8.23 -8.83
CA VAL A 144 -12.04 7.30 -8.44
C VAL A 144 -13.09 8.06 -7.62
N PRO A 145 -14.36 8.07 -8.03
CA PRO A 145 -15.41 8.75 -7.28
C PRO A 145 -15.60 8.10 -5.91
N ALA A 146 -15.92 8.90 -4.89
CA ALA A 146 -16.23 8.38 -3.56
C ALA A 146 -17.40 7.37 -3.62
N PRO A 147 -17.25 6.16 -3.05
CA PRO A 147 -18.34 5.20 -2.96
C PRO A 147 -19.40 5.62 -1.93
N GLU A 148 -20.62 5.16 -2.15
CA GLU A 148 -21.62 5.06 -1.07
C GLU A 148 -21.22 3.85 -0.20
N LEU A 149 -20.49 4.11 0.89
CA LEU A 149 -20.02 3.05 1.80
C LEU A 149 -21.18 2.54 2.67
N HIS A 150 -21.41 1.23 2.64
CA HIS A 150 -22.44 0.57 3.43
C HIS A 150 -21.90 0.06 4.76
N ALA A 151 -20.63 -0.39 4.78
CA ALA A 151 -19.99 -0.84 5.99
C ALA A 151 -19.49 0.37 6.80
N ALA A 152 -20.00 0.50 8.03
CA ALA A 152 -19.61 1.60 8.90
C ALA A 152 -18.17 1.42 9.40
N GLN A 153 -17.34 2.45 9.25
CA GLN A 153 -15.99 2.50 9.81
C GLN A 153 -16.03 2.79 11.32
N THR A 154 -16.64 1.91 12.12
CA THR A 154 -16.89 2.17 13.55
C THR A 154 -15.76 1.75 14.48
N ASP A 155 -14.95 0.76 14.07
CA ASP A 155 -13.92 0.14 14.92
C ASP A 155 -12.49 0.32 14.37
N VAL A 156 -12.26 1.36 13.57
CA VAL A 156 -10.91 1.73 13.13
C VAL A 156 -10.20 2.46 14.27
N PRO A 157 -9.02 1.99 14.73
CA PRO A 157 -8.18 2.73 15.67
C PRO A 157 -7.46 3.89 14.96
N TRP A 158 -8.13 4.56 14.03
CA TRP A 158 -7.61 5.70 13.28
C TRP A 158 -8.54 6.89 13.51
N PRO A 159 -8.03 8.13 13.59
CA PRO A 159 -8.88 9.30 13.77
C PRO A 159 -9.94 9.42 12.69
N ARG A 160 -11.09 10.00 13.05
CA ARG A 160 -12.14 10.31 12.06
C ARG A 160 -11.66 11.41 11.15
N VAL A 161 -11.75 11.15 9.85
CA VAL A 161 -11.52 12.14 8.79
C VAL A 161 -12.88 12.55 8.22
N PRO A 162 -13.13 13.84 7.97
CA PRO A 162 -14.30 14.26 7.22
C PRO A 162 -14.34 13.55 5.86
N GLY A 163 -15.51 13.01 5.49
CA GLY A 163 -15.68 12.45 4.15
C GLY A 163 -15.45 13.50 3.07
N GLY A 164 -15.09 13.06 1.87
CA GLY A 164 -14.86 13.93 0.73
C GLY A 164 -15.21 13.26 -0.59
N PRO A 165 -14.94 13.93 -1.73
CA PRO A 165 -15.46 13.53 -3.04
C PRO A 165 -14.72 12.34 -3.65
N THR A 166 -13.62 11.89 -3.05
CA THR A 166 -12.76 10.85 -3.59
C THR A 166 -12.37 9.79 -2.55
N VAL A 167 -11.82 8.68 -3.01
CA VAL A 167 -11.15 7.69 -2.15
C VAL A 167 -9.74 8.20 -1.82
N VAL A 168 -9.34 8.07 -0.57
CA VAL A 168 -8.02 8.42 -0.07
C VAL A 168 -7.40 7.23 0.64
N HIS A 169 -6.08 7.05 0.51
CA HIS A 169 -5.36 5.92 1.11
C HIS A 169 -4.95 6.21 2.57
N LEU A 170 -4.46 7.44 2.82
CA LEU A 170 -3.99 7.97 4.11
C LEU A 170 -2.74 7.29 4.67
N ASP A 171 -2.11 6.41 3.90
CA ASP A 171 -0.84 5.75 4.24
C ASP A 171 -0.08 5.33 2.96
N LEU A 172 -0.19 6.13 1.90
CA LEU A 172 0.44 5.82 0.62
C LEU A 172 1.90 6.27 0.70
N HIS A 173 2.83 5.33 0.69
CA HIS A 173 4.26 5.61 0.68
C HIS A 173 4.99 4.46 -0.04
N PRO A 174 6.30 4.59 -0.38
CA PRO A 174 7.01 3.57 -1.16
C PRO A 174 6.99 2.15 -0.57
N GLY A 175 6.79 2.01 0.75
CA GLY A 175 6.69 0.71 1.41
C GLY A 175 5.37 -0.01 1.11
N ASN A 176 4.31 0.74 0.83
CA ASN A 176 2.96 0.25 0.55
C ASN A 176 2.66 0.18 -0.97
N VAL A 177 3.70 0.23 -1.81
CA VAL A 177 3.59 0.02 -3.26
C VAL A 177 4.42 -1.20 -3.62
N ILE A 178 3.80 -2.24 -4.18
CA ILE A 178 4.49 -3.41 -4.74
C ILE A 178 4.68 -3.17 -6.23
N LEU A 179 5.91 -3.33 -6.72
CA LEU A 179 6.21 -3.36 -8.15
C LEU A 179 5.85 -4.75 -8.68
N SER A 180 4.55 -4.99 -8.82
CA SER A 180 4.00 -6.29 -9.16
C SER A 180 4.42 -6.72 -10.57
N GLU A 181 4.86 -7.96 -10.72
CA GLU A 181 5.15 -8.56 -12.02
C GLU A 181 3.92 -8.60 -12.94
N SER A 182 2.72 -8.76 -12.36
CA SER A 182 1.45 -8.86 -13.11
C SER A 182 0.82 -7.51 -13.43
N HIS A 183 0.96 -6.52 -12.54
CA HIS A 183 0.18 -5.28 -12.57
C HIS A 183 1.03 -4.00 -12.57
N GLY A 184 2.35 -4.10 -12.44
CA GLY A 184 3.21 -2.95 -12.19
C GLY A 184 3.00 -2.37 -10.78
N PRO A 185 3.25 -1.06 -10.57
CA PRO A 185 3.03 -0.41 -9.27
C PRO A 185 1.60 -0.60 -8.77
N THR A 186 1.45 -1.32 -7.66
CA THR A 186 0.17 -1.73 -7.07
C THR A 186 0.15 -1.38 -5.59
N VAL A 187 -0.89 -0.69 -5.14
CA VAL A 187 -0.99 -0.19 -3.75
C VAL A 187 -1.56 -1.26 -2.84
N VAL A 188 -0.93 -1.44 -1.69
CA VAL A 188 -1.35 -2.36 -0.62
C VAL A 188 -1.54 -1.59 0.69
N ASP A 189 -2.03 -2.30 1.71
CA ASP A 189 -2.35 -1.75 3.02
C ASP A 189 -3.45 -0.67 3.06
N TRP A 190 -4.65 -1.09 2.69
CA TRP A 190 -5.84 -0.22 2.61
C TRP A 190 -6.55 -0.02 3.97
N SER A 191 -5.88 -0.34 5.08
CA SER A 191 -6.49 -0.40 6.41
C SER A 191 -6.97 0.97 6.93
N ASN A 192 -6.35 2.04 6.43
CA ASN A 192 -6.68 3.43 6.73
C ASN A 192 -7.57 4.09 5.67
N ALA A 193 -7.81 3.43 4.54
CA ALA A 193 -8.50 4.02 3.40
C ALA A 193 -9.96 4.38 3.73
N ARG A 194 -10.45 5.45 3.11
CA ARG A 194 -11.81 5.99 3.30
C ARG A 194 -12.14 7.02 2.23
N THR A 195 -13.29 7.68 2.35
CA THR A 195 -13.58 8.89 1.56
C THR A 195 -12.92 10.11 2.21
N GLY A 196 -12.40 11.02 1.39
CA GLY A 196 -11.66 12.20 1.85
C GLY A 196 -11.34 13.16 0.72
N THR A 197 -10.39 14.07 0.97
CA THR A 197 -9.91 15.05 -0.01
C THR A 197 -8.54 14.65 -0.54
N ALA A 198 -8.28 14.93 -1.82
CA ALA A 198 -7.01 14.63 -2.47
C ALA A 198 -5.84 15.33 -1.76
N GLU A 199 -6.07 16.57 -1.32
CA GLU A 199 -5.09 17.41 -0.63
C GLU A 199 -4.63 16.77 0.67
N LEU A 200 -5.53 16.15 1.42
CA LEU A 200 -5.21 15.48 2.67
C LEU A 200 -4.34 14.24 2.45
N ASP A 201 -4.65 13.47 1.42
CA ASP A 201 -3.95 12.22 1.09
C ASP A 201 -2.52 12.50 0.61
N VAL A 202 -2.34 13.53 -0.22
CA VAL A 202 -1.01 14.02 -0.64
C VAL A 202 -0.26 14.62 0.56
N ALA A 203 -0.93 15.40 1.41
CA ALA A 203 -0.30 15.97 2.60
C ALA A 203 0.22 14.88 3.56
N LEU A 204 -0.54 13.82 3.81
CA LEU A 204 -0.09 12.69 4.64
C LEU A 204 1.09 11.96 4.03
N THR A 205 1.07 11.70 2.72
CA THR A 205 2.21 11.10 2.01
C THR A 205 3.46 11.96 2.13
N ALA A 206 3.34 13.28 1.95
CA ALA A 206 4.44 14.22 2.12
C ALA A 206 4.97 14.22 3.57
N LEU A 207 4.09 14.13 4.58
CA LEU A 207 4.49 14.04 5.99
C LEU A 207 5.25 12.74 6.29
N ILE A 208 4.76 11.59 5.83
CA ILE A 208 5.42 10.29 6.01
C ILE A 208 6.83 10.32 5.43
N LEU A 209 7.00 10.90 4.24
CA LEU A 209 8.32 11.08 3.63
C LEU A 209 9.19 12.06 4.43
N ALA A 210 8.60 13.17 4.91
CA ALA A 210 9.30 14.20 5.68
C ALA A 210 9.77 13.70 7.06
N GLU A 211 9.01 12.84 7.73
CA GLU A 211 9.41 12.20 8.99
C GLU A 211 10.74 11.44 8.83
N VAL A 212 10.94 10.74 7.71
CA VAL A 212 12.22 10.07 7.39
C VAL A 212 13.36 11.07 7.17
N VAL A 213 13.06 12.29 6.72
CA VAL A 213 14.07 13.35 6.54
C VAL A 213 14.52 13.94 7.87
N VAL A 214 13.58 14.17 8.79
CA VAL A 214 13.83 14.84 10.07
C VAL A 214 14.32 13.89 11.16
N ASP A 215 14.23 12.57 10.95
CA ASP A 215 14.84 11.58 11.85
C ASP A 215 16.38 11.70 11.84
N ALA A 216 16.89 12.47 12.80
CA ALA A 216 18.29 12.81 12.96
C ALA A 216 19.16 11.57 13.24
N GLY A 217 19.87 11.09 12.22
CA GLY A 217 20.71 9.90 12.29
C GLY A 217 20.31 8.79 11.31
N GLY A 218 19.20 8.96 10.59
CA GLY A 218 18.77 8.05 9.54
C GLY A 218 19.71 8.07 8.33
N VAL A 219 20.18 6.87 7.93
CA VAL A 219 21.00 6.65 6.72
C VAL A 219 20.29 7.14 5.44
N TYR A 220 18.96 7.22 5.47
CA TYR A 220 18.10 7.54 4.33
C TYR A 220 17.68 9.01 4.22
N SER A 221 18.03 9.87 5.19
CA SER A 221 17.52 11.25 5.31
C SER A 221 17.71 12.12 4.05
N GLN A 222 18.87 12.03 3.36
CA GLN A 222 19.10 12.77 2.11
C GLN A 222 18.29 12.23 0.94
N ALA A 223 18.22 10.91 0.79
CA ALA A 223 17.44 10.28 -0.29
C ALA A 223 15.95 10.57 -0.11
N ALA A 224 15.44 10.50 1.12
CA ALA A 224 14.07 10.88 1.47
C ALA A 224 13.78 12.35 1.15
N ARG A 225 14.73 13.26 1.39
CA ARG A 225 14.56 14.69 1.06
C ARG A 225 14.44 14.91 -0.44
N VAL A 226 15.26 14.22 -1.23
CA VAL A 226 15.20 14.29 -2.70
C VAL A 226 13.89 13.69 -3.21
N LEU A 227 13.48 12.54 -2.69
CA LEU A 227 12.22 11.90 -3.03
C LEU A 227 11.01 12.79 -2.70
N LEU A 228 10.99 13.38 -1.49
CA LEU A 228 9.94 14.32 -1.07
C LEU A 228 9.85 15.54 -1.98
N ALA A 229 10.99 16.18 -2.28
CA ALA A 229 11.01 17.34 -3.17
C ALA A 229 10.54 16.97 -4.60
N ALA A 230 10.96 15.81 -5.10
CA ALA A 230 10.52 15.31 -6.41
C ALA A 230 9.02 14.98 -6.41
N PHE A 231 8.49 14.38 -5.34
CA PHE A 231 7.07 14.06 -5.19
C PHE A 231 6.21 15.33 -5.17
N LEU A 232 6.58 16.32 -4.35
CA LEU A 232 5.89 17.61 -4.29
C LEU A 232 5.92 18.37 -5.62
N GLY A 233 6.99 18.20 -6.42
CA GLY A 233 7.08 18.77 -7.77
C GLY A 233 6.33 17.99 -8.85
N ALA A 234 5.97 16.73 -8.60
CA ALA A 234 5.29 15.85 -9.54
C ALA A 234 3.77 15.76 -9.33
N THR A 235 3.27 16.12 -8.14
CA THR A 235 1.83 16.14 -7.84
C THR A 235 1.15 17.39 -8.40
N ASP A 236 -0.04 17.21 -9.00
CA ASP A 236 -0.89 18.31 -9.46
C ASP A 236 -1.80 18.87 -8.35
N VAL A 237 -1.90 18.16 -7.23
CA VAL A 237 -2.72 18.54 -6.07
C VAL A 237 -1.90 19.43 -5.14
N ASP A 238 -2.48 20.56 -4.72
CA ASP A 238 -1.88 21.47 -3.73
C ASP A 238 -2.23 21.03 -2.29
N PRO A 239 -1.28 20.46 -1.51
CA PRO A 239 -1.56 20.01 -0.15
C PRO A 239 -1.52 21.15 0.89
N THR A 240 -1.16 22.39 0.53
CA THR A 240 -0.84 23.46 1.50
C THR A 240 -1.94 23.66 2.54
N GLY A 241 -3.20 23.68 2.11
CA GLY A 241 -4.34 23.87 3.01
C GLY A 241 -4.64 22.69 3.94
N ALA A 242 -4.08 21.52 3.67
CA ALA A 242 -4.35 20.28 4.41
C ALA A 242 -3.20 19.84 5.33
N ILE A 243 -2.03 20.50 5.30
CA ILE A 243 -0.85 20.08 6.08
C ILE A 243 -1.14 20.05 7.58
N ALA A 244 -1.80 21.08 8.12
CA ALA A 244 -2.12 21.15 9.54
C ALA A 244 -3.05 20.01 9.98
N ASP A 245 -4.07 19.71 9.17
CA ASP A 245 -5.01 18.61 9.42
C ASP A 245 -4.30 17.25 9.28
N ALA A 246 -3.45 17.08 8.26
CA ALA A 246 -2.64 15.89 8.06
C ALA A 246 -1.71 15.65 9.25
N ALA A 247 -1.03 16.68 9.76
CA ALA A 247 -0.15 16.58 10.92
C ALA A 247 -0.92 16.22 12.19
N ALA A 248 -2.11 16.80 12.40
CA ALA A 248 -2.97 16.47 13.52
C ALA A 248 -3.46 15.00 13.45
N LEU A 249 -3.84 14.52 12.27
CA LEU A 249 -4.22 13.12 12.05
C LEU A 249 -3.04 12.19 12.29
N ARG A 250 -1.88 12.49 11.69
CA ARG A 250 -0.67 11.68 11.80
C ARG A 250 -0.20 11.56 13.24
N ALA A 251 -0.24 12.64 14.03
CA ALA A 251 0.13 12.60 15.44
C ALA A 251 -0.77 11.68 16.29
N LEU A 252 -1.98 11.38 15.84
CA LEU A 252 -2.93 10.48 16.51
C LEU A 252 -2.85 9.03 16.02
N ASP A 253 -1.95 8.75 15.07
CA ASP A 253 -1.71 7.40 14.59
C ASP A 253 -1.23 6.48 15.74
N PRO A 254 -1.92 5.36 16.03
CA PRO A 254 -1.50 4.43 17.07
C PRO A 254 -0.28 3.58 16.68
N SER A 255 0.06 3.52 15.40
CA SER A 255 1.22 2.77 14.89
C SER A 255 2.54 3.52 15.12
N LEU A 256 2.49 4.85 15.27
CA LEU A 256 3.64 5.66 15.60
C LEU A 256 4.13 5.41 17.02
N VAL A 257 5.42 5.09 17.15
CA VAL A 257 6.08 5.06 18.46
C VAL A 257 6.31 6.51 18.95
N PRO A 258 6.49 6.75 20.27
CA PRO A 258 6.61 8.11 20.80
C PRO A 258 7.67 8.97 20.09
N GLY A 259 8.85 8.40 19.78
CA GLY A 259 9.91 9.13 19.09
C GLY A 259 9.56 9.55 17.66
N GLU A 260 8.81 8.73 16.92
CA GLU A 260 8.34 9.08 15.57
C GLU A 260 7.23 10.14 15.64
N ARG A 261 6.34 10.05 16.63
CA ARG A 261 5.29 11.06 16.86
C ARG A 261 5.87 12.45 17.13
N ASP A 262 7.01 12.52 17.80
CA ASP A 262 7.71 13.78 18.09
C ASP A 262 8.31 14.44 16.84
N LEU A 263 8.47 13.70 15.72
CA LEU A 263 8.97 14.21 14.44
C LEU A 263 7.89 14.92 13.61
N VAL A 264 6.61 14.62 13.83
CA VAL A 264 5.49 15.12 13.00
C VAL A 264 5.46 16.66 12.89
N PRO A 265 5.66 17.46 13.96
CA PRO A 265 5.69 18.92 13.84
C PRO A 265 6.85 19.44 12.97
N GLU A 266 8.03 18.84 13.09
CA GLU A 266 9.20 19.23 12.28
C GLU A 266 9.03 18.83 10.82
N ALA A 267 8.48 17.63 10.58
CA ALA A 267 8.12 17.14 9.25
C ALA A 267 7.12 18.09 8.56
N ALA A 268 6.09 18.57 9.26
CA ALA A 268 5.12 19.53 8.71
C ALA A 268 5.78 20.83 8.25
N VAL A 269 6.64 21.41 9.09
CA VAL A 269 7.39 22.63 8.74
C VAL A 269 8.29 22.41 7.52
N LEU A 270 8.94 21.25 7.42
CA LEU A 270 9.76 20.91 6.26
C LEU A 270 8.94 20.82 4.97
N VAL A 271 7.75 20.21 5.01
CA VAL A 271 6.85 20.13 3.84
C VAL A 271 6.44 21.52 3.37
N GLU A 272 6.01 22.39 4.29
CA GLU A 272 5.64 23.78 3.97
C GLU A 272 6.81 24.53 3.30
N GLN A 273 8.02 24.42 3.85
CA GLN A 273 9.21 25.04 3.29
C GLN A 273 9.53 24.55 1.88
N LEU A 274 9.41 23.25 1.62
CA LEU A 274 9.69 22.69 0.30
C LEU A 274 8.65 23.12 -0.75
N ILE A 275 7.39 23.24 -0.36
CA ILE A 275 6.32 23.78 -1.22
C ILE A 275 6.61 25.24 -1.57
N ASP A 276 6.99 26.05 -0.59
CA ASP A 276 7.31 27.46 -0.79
C ASP A 276 8.50 27.65 -1.74
N ILE A 277 9.55 26.82 -1.59
CA ILE A 277 10.71 26.81 -2.48
C ILE A 277 10.32 26.43 -3.91
N ALA A 278 9.49 25.39 -4.08
CA ALA A 278 9.03 24.95 -5.40
C ALA A 278 8.22 26.02 -6.14
N ARG A 279 7.46 26.85 -5.39
CA ARG A 279 6.66 27.96 -5.93
C ARG A 279 7.46 29.21 -6.26
N HIS A 280 8.58 29.43 -5.56
CA HIS A 280 9.42 30.61 -5.69
C HIS A 280 10.88 30.21 -5.95
N PRO A 281 11.20 29.62 -7.11
CA PRO A 281 12.56 29.28 -7.46
C PRO A 281 13.42 30.55 -7.54
N ALA A 282 14.55 30.54 -6.82
CA ALA A 282 15.51 31.65 -6.76
C ALA A 282 16.20 31.95 -8.09
#